data_AF-A0A1M5E1Q8-F1
#
_entry.id   AF-A0A1M5E1Q8-F1
#
_cell.length_a   1.000
_cell.length_b   1.000
_cell.length_c   1.000
_cell.angle_alpha   90.00
_cell.angle_beta   90.00
_cell.angle_gamma   90.00
#
_symmetry.space_group_name_H-M   'P 1'
#
loop_
_entity.id
_entity.type
_entity.pdbx_description
1 polymer ?
#
loop_
_entity_poly.entity_id
_entity_poly.type
_entity_poly.pdbx_seq_one_letter_code
_entity_poly.pdbx_strand_id
1 'polypeptide(L)'
;MTSVRDEVAGIGSDLAPSQQEKDAVRGFVSDVTRDVKQLVQQEVALAKAEISAEAGKVGKGAGMLGGAAFAGIMAVVFLSTALWWALANVMDQSWAALIVAGLWLVIAAVLFVVGRGTLRSISLKPERTINSLKKIPGAVKPPARRNA
;
A
#
# COMPACT_ATOMS: atom_id res chain seq x y z
N MET A 1 49.00 43.05 -49.69
CA MET A 1 47.65 42.94 -49.06
C MET A 1 47.35 41.50 -48.60
N THR A 2 48.32 40.76 -48.05
CA THR A 2 48.13 39.37 -47.59
C THR A 2 48.27 39.20 -46.07
N SER A 3 48.95 40.12 -45.38
CA SER A 3 49.28 40.01 -43.95
C SER A 3 48.09 39.99 -42.99
N VAL A 4 46.92 40.53 -43.37
CA VAL A 4 45.76 40.63 -42.48
C VAL A 4 45.00 39.30 -42.36
N ARG A 5 45.13 38.39 -43.35
CA ARG A 5 44.45 37.08 -43.34
C ARG A 5 45.07 36.08 -42.37
N ASP A 6 46.36 36.20 -42.10
CA ASP A 6 47.08 35.30 -41.19
C ASP A 6 46.90 35.73 -39.71
N GLU A 7 46.70 37.02 -39.47
CA GLU A 7 46.41 37.57 -38.13
C GLU A 7 45.01 37.15 -37.64
N VAL A 8 44.00 37.16 -38.52
CA VAL A 8 42.64 36.68 -38.17
C VAL A 8 42.55 35.16 -38.02
N ALA A 9 43.51 34.40 -38.57
CA ALA A 9 43.58 32.95 -38.41
C ALA A 9 44.16 32.53 -37.04
N GLY A 10 45.07 33.31 -36.46
CA GLY A 10 45.67 33.05 -35.14
C GLY A 10 44.72 33.33 -33.96
N ILE A 11 43.76 34.25 -34.13
CA ILE A 11 42.77 34.58 -33.08
C ILE A 11 41.81 33.42 -32.81
N GLY A 12 41.60 32.52 -33.79
CA GLY A 12 40.69 31.38 -33.67
C GLY A 12 41.21 30.22 -32.82
N SER A 13 42.54 30.08 -32.65
CA SER A 13 43.14 28.94 -31.92
C SER A 13 43.19 29.14 -30.40
N ASP A 14 43.13 30.37 -29.91
CA ASP A 14 43.18 30.71 -28.47
C ASP A 14 41.79 30.65 -27.78
N LEU A 15 40.71 30.44 -28.54
CA LEU A 15 39.34 30.33 -28.01
C LEU A 15 38.99 28.92 -27.54
N ALA A 16 39.93 27.97 -27.65
CA ALA A 16 39.72 26.61 -27.15
C ALA A 16 39.87 26.62 -25.61
N PRO A 17 38.83 26.23 -24.85
CA PRO A 17 38.89 26.24 -23.39
C PRO A 17 40.08 25.41 -22.90
N SER A 18 40.87 26.02 -22.02
CA SER A 18 42.07 25.41 -21.46
C SER A 18 41.72 24.13 -20.68
N GLN A 19 42.67 23.19 -20.58
CA GLN A 19 42.42 21.92 -19.88
C GLN A 19 41.98 22.13 -18.42
N GLN A 20 42.50 23.16 -17.76
CA GLN A 20 42.11 23.54 -16.39
C GLN A 20 40.62 23.88 -16.26
N GLU A 21 40.04 24.55 -17.26
CA GLU A 21 38.61 24.91 -17.27
C GLU A 21 37.73 23.66 -17.42
N LYS A 22 38.14 22.73 -18.30
CA LYS A 22 37.45 21.44 -18.49
C LYS A 22 37.48 20.58 -17.22
N ASP A 23 38.62 20.56 -16.53
CA ASP A 23 38.79 19.82 -15.28
C ASP A 23 37.98 20.43 -14.14
N ALA A 24 37.91 21.76 -14.05
CA ALA A 24 37.05 22.45 -13.09
C ALA A 24 35.56 22.16 -13.31
N VAL A 25 35.08 22.23 -14.56
CA VAL A 25 33.68 21.90 -14.91
C VAL A 25 33.38 20.43 -14.61
N ARG A 26 34.32 19.51 -14.91
CA ARG A 26 34.19 18.09 -14.57
C ARG A 26 34.14 17.87 -13.04
N GLY A 27 34.93 18.62 -12.28
CA GLY A 27 34.92 18.61 -10.80
C GLY A 27 33.57 19.03 -10.23
N PHE A 28 33.03 20.19 -10.64
CA PHE A 28 31.73 20.67 -10.18
C PHE A 28 30.59 19.70 -10.52
N VAL A 29 30.57 19.15 -11.74
CA VAL A 29 29.56 18.17 -12.15
C VAL A 29 29.67 16.90 -11.30
N SER A 30 30.88 16.45 -11.00
CA SER A 30 31.13 15.32 -10.10
C SER A 30 30.62 15.58 -8.68
N ASP A 31 30.89 16.76 -8.13
CA ASP A 31 30.50 17.15 -6.78
C ASP A 31 28.98 17.31 -6.66
N VAL A 32 28.32 18.00 -7.59
CA VAL A 32 26.85 18.12 -7.62
C VAL A 32 26.18 16.75 -7.77
N THR A 33 26.73 15.87 -8.61
CA THR A 33 26.21 14.50 -8.76
C THR A 33 26.32 13.72 -7.45
N ARG A 34 27.41 13.92 -6.71
CA ARG A 34 27.63 13.29 -5.41
C ARG A 34 26.64 13.81 -4.36
N ASP A 35 26.40 15.12 -4.34
CA ASP A 35 25.45 15.76 -3.42
C ASP A 35 24.01 15.31 -3.69
N VAL A 36 23.60 15.28 -4.96
CA VAL A 36 22.28 14.77 -5.36
C VAL A 36 22.12 13.31 -4.97
N LYS A 37 23.15 12.48 -5.20
CA LYS A 37 23.12 11.07 -4.78
C LYS A 37 22.97 10.95 -3.26
N GLN A 38 23.63 11.81 -2.50
CA GLN A 38 23.56 11.81 -1.04
C GLN A 38 22.17 12.21 -0.54
N LEU A 39 21.55 13.24 -1.14
CA LEU A 39 20.18 13.65 -0.82
C LEU A 39 19.16 12.53 -1.13
N VAL A 40 19.27 11.91 -2.31
CA VAL A 40 18.38 10.80 -2.68
C VAL A 40 18.52 9.63 -1.71
N GLN A 41 19.75 9.31 -1.29
CA GLN A 41 19.97 8.26 -0.29
C GLN A 41 19.37 8.62 1.08
N GLN A 42 19.43 9.89 1.48
CA GLN A 42 18.83 10.38 2.72
C GLN A 42 17.31 10.32 2.70
N GLU A 43 16.67 10.77 1.62
CA GLU A 43 15.22 10.69 1.42
C GLU A 43 14.73 9.23 1.45
N VAL A 44 15.44 8.33 0.77
CA VAL A 44 15.12 6.90 0.80
C VAL A 44 15.29 6.32 2.21
N ALA A 45 16.34 6.71 2.93
CA ALA A 45 16.55 6.26 4.31
C ALA A 45 15.46 6.78 5.25
N LEU A 46 15.05 8.04 5.09
CA LEU A 46 13.97 8.67 5.85
C LEU A 46 12.62 8.00 5.57
N ALA A 47 12.26 7.86 4.29
CA ALA A 47 11.04 7.18 3.87
C ALA A 47 11.00 5.74 4.38
N LYS A 48 12.13 5.02 4.34
CA LYS A 48 12.23 3.68 4.92
C LYS A 48 12.02 3.69 6.43
N ALA A 49 12.57 4.67 7.16
CA ALA A 49 12.39 4.80 8.60
C ALA A 49 10.92 5.10 8.96
N GLU A 50 10.26 6.00 8.22
CA GLU A 50 8.86 6.36 8.41
C GLU A 50 7.93 5.18 8.11
N ILE A 51 8.10 4.52 6.96
CA ILE A 51 7.35 3.32 6.59
C ILE A 51 7.55 2.21 7.63
N SER A 52 8.79 2.01 8.12
CA SER A 52 9.07 1.00 9.15
C SER A 52 8.35 1.33 10.48
N ALA A 53 8.36 2.60 10.89
CA ALA A 53 7.67 3.05 12.10
C ALA A 53 6.14 2.90 11.97
N GLU A 54 5.58 3.24 10.82
CA GLU A 54 4.16 3.05 10.52
C GLU A 54 3.78 1.56 10.46
N ALA A 55 4.59 0.74 9.80
CA ALA A 55 4.39 -0.71 9.72
C ALA A 55 4.40 -1.36 11.11
N GLY A 56 5.27 -0.91 12.02
CA GLY A 56 5.28 -1.37 13.41
C GLY A 56 3.98 -1.03 14.16
N LYS A 57 3.46 0.19 13.98
CA LYS A 57 2.18 0.61 14.58
C LYS A 57 1.00 -0.19 14.02
N VAL A 58 0.94 -0.35 12.71
CA VAL A 58 -0.09 -1.16 12.02
C VAL A 58 0.01 -2.62 12.47
N GLY A 59 1.22 -3.19 12.53
CA GLY A 59 1.46 -4.55 12.99
C GLY A 59 1.02 -4.78 14.43
N LYS A 60 1.34 -3.85 15.34
CA LYS A 60 0.87 -3.90 16.73
C LYS A 60 -0.66 -3.80 16.78
N GLY A 61 -1.26 -2.88 16.04
CA GLY A 61 -2.72 -2.72 15.98
C GLY A 61 -3.42 -3.98 15.47
N ALA A 62 -2.93 -4.54 14.35
CA ALA A 62 -3.44 -5.79 13.78
C ALA A 62 -3.26 -6.97 14.74
N GLY A 63 -2.10 -7.06 15.41
CA GLY A 63 -1.85 -8.08 16.43
C GLY A 63 -2.80 -7.97 17.63
N MET A 64 -3.05 -6.75 18.13
CA MET A 64 -4.01 -6.52 19.22
C MET A 64 -5.43 -6.85 18.80
N LEU A 65 -5.86 -6.47 17.59
CA LEU A 65 -7.19 -6.82 17.07
C LEU A 65 -7.35 -8.33 16.86
N GLY A 66 -6.32 -9.00 16.32
CA GLY A 66 -6.31 -10.46 16.18
C GLY A 66 -6.37 -11.16 17.53
N GLY A 67 -5.57 -10.71 18.50
CA GLY A 67 -5.59 -11.21 19.88
C GLY A 67 -6.94 -10.99 20.57
N ALA A 68 -7.55 -9.81 20.40
CA ALA A 68 -8.87 -9.51 20.94
C ALA A 68 -9.96 -10.37 20.31
N ALA A 69 -9.92 -10.61 18.99
CA ALA A 69 -10.85 -11.51 18.31
C ALA A 69 -10.73 -12.94 18.85
N PHE A 70 -9.50 -13.46 19.00
CA PHE A 70 -9.26 -14.79 19.57
C PHE A 70 -9.74 -14.89 21.02
N ALA A 71 -9.37 -13.92 21.87
CA ALA A 71 -9.79 -13.86 23.26
C ALA A 71 -11.32 -13.78 23.40
N GLY A 72 -11.98 -13.02 22.52
CA GLY A 72 -13.44 -12.94 22.44
C GLY A 72 -14.07 -14.29 22.14
N ILE A 73 -13.56 -15.03 21.14
CA ILE A 73 -14.04 -16.39 20.82
C ILE A 73 -13.87 -17.32 22.03
N MET A 74 -12.70 -17.28 22.69
CA MET A 74 -12.46 -18.12 23.88
C MET A 74 -13.39 -17.79 25.04
N ALA A 75 -13.61 -16.50 25.32
CA ALA A 75 -14.54 -16.07 26.37
C ALA A 75 -15.95 -16.61 26.10
N VAL A 76 -16.40 -16.55 24.85
CA VAL A 76 -17.72 -17.01 24.43
C VAL A 76 -17.87 -18.54 24.52
N VAL A 77 -16.81 -19.31 24.23
CA VAL A 77 -16.77 -20.76 24.46
C VAL A 77 -16.88 -21.08 25.95
N PHE A 78 -16.08 -20.43 26.80
CA PHE A 78 -16.13 -20.65 28.25
C PHE A 78 -17.47 -20.25 28.86
N LEU A 79 -18.06 -19.14 28.43
CA LEU A 79 -19.39 -18.72 28.86
C LEU A 79 -20.46 -19.72 28.43
N SER A 80 -20.36 -20.29 27.21
CA SER A 80 -21.28 -21.33 26.76
C SER A 80 -21.18 -22.60 27.60
N THR A 81 -19.96 -23.03 27.92
CA THR A 81 -19.73 -24.19 28.80
C THR A 81 -20.21 -23.91 30.21
N ALA A 82 -19.91 -22.74 30.77
CA ALA A 82 -20.37 -22.34 32.10
C ALA A 82 -21.89 -22.28 32.18
N LEU A 83 -22.55 -21.75 31.14
CA LEU A 83 -24.01 -21.72 31.04
C LEU A 83 -24.60 -23.13 30.99
N TRP A 84 -24.03 -24.02 30.18
CA TRP A 84 -24.47 -25.42 30.13
C TRP A 84 -24.35 -26.06 31.51
N TRP A 85 -23.19 -25.97 32.17
CA TRP A 85 -22.99 -26.51 33.51
C TRP A 85 -23.94 -25.90 34.54
N ALA A 86 -24.18 -24.58 34.49
CA ALA A 86 -25.13 -23.92 35.37
C ALA A 86 -26.56 -24.47 35.19
N LEU A 87 -27.02 -24.65 33.95
CA LEU A 87 -28.33 -25.25 33.67
C LEU A 87 -28.39 -26.72 34.11
N ALA A 88 -27.31 -27.48 33.92
CA ALA A 88 -27.26 -28.88 34.31
C ALA A 88 -27.40 -29.09 35.83
N ASN A 89 -27.23 -28.06 36.67
CA ASN A 89 -27.51 -28.15 38.11
C ASN A 89 -29.01 -28.15 38.44
N VAL A 90 -29.87 -27.70 37.52
CA VAL A 90 -31.33 -27.57 37.75
C VAL A 90 -32.17 -28.42 36.79
N MET A 91 -31.56 -29.02 35.76
CA MET A 91 -32.23 -29.91 34.81
C MET A 91 -31.26 -30.95 34.24
N ASP A 92 -31.79 -31.92 33.50
CA ASP A 92 -30.98 -32.92 32.79
C ASP A 92 -30.00 -32.27 31.79
N GLN A 93 -28.80 -32.86 31.70
CA GLN A 93 -27.70 -32.33 30.90
C GLN A 93 -28.04 -32.24 29.40
N SER A 94 -28.88 -33.13 28.88
CA SER A 94 -29.31 -33.14 27.48
C SER A 94 -30.20 -31.94 27.18
N TRP A 95 -31.12 -31.60 28.07
CA TRP A 95 -31.99 -30.43 27.93
C TRP A 95 -31.20 -29.13 28.07
N ALA A 96 -30.24 -29.07 29.00
CA ALA A 96 -29.32 -27.94 29.12
C ALA A 96 -28.54 -27.72 27.82
N ALA A 97 -28.01 -28.80 27.20
CA ALA A 97 -27.31 -28.75 25.92
C ALA A 97 -28.18 -28.18 24.81
N LEU A 98 -29.44 -28.65 24.70
CA LEU A 98 -30.39 -28.20 23.69
C LEU A 98 -30.72 -26.72 23.83
N ILE A 99 -30.85 -26.21 25.05
CA ILE A 99 -31.09 -24.78 25.29
C ILE A 99 -29.90 -23.93 24.83
N VAL A 100 -28.68 -24.33 25.20
CA VAL A 100 -27.46 -23.61 24.77
C VAL A 100 -27.29 -23.68 23.25
N ALA A 101 -27.58 -24.82 22.63
CA ALA A 101 -27.57 -24.97 21.18
C ALA A 101 -28.64 -24.09 20.51
N GLY A 102 -29.85 -24.03 21.07
CA GLY A 102 -30.93 -23.17 20.61
C GLY A 102 -30.57 -21.69 20.68
N LEU A 103 -29.94 -21.25 21.77
CA LEU A 103 -29.40 -19.90 21.92
C LEU A 103 -28.43 -19.56 20.78
N TRP A 104 -27.50 -20.48 20.47
CA TRP A 104 -26.54 -20.31 19.38
C TRP A 104 -27.17 -20.28 18.00
N LEU A 105 -28.21 -21.08 17.75
CA LEU A 105 -28.98 -21.01 16.51
C LEU A 105 -29.66 -19.65 16.32
N VAL A 106 -30.22 -19.08 17.38
CA VAL A 106 -30.82 -17.74 17.33
C VAL A 106 -29.75 -16.68 17.01
N ILE A 107 -28.61 -16.71 17.72
CA ILE A 107 -27.49 -15.80 17.46
C ILE A 107 -27.01 -15.93 16.00
N ALA A 108 -26.83 -17.16 15.50
CA ALA A 108 -26.41 -17.42 14.13
C ALA A 108 -27.42 -16.90 13.10
N ALA A 109 -28.72 -17.10 13.33
CA ALA A 109 -29.78 -16.60 12.45
C ALA A 109 -29.76 -15.06 12.37
N VAL A 110 -29.62 -14.37 13.51
CA VAL A 110 -29.50 -12.91 13.56
C VAL A 110 -28.25 -12.43 12.81
N LEU A 111 -27.09 -13.01 13.09
CA LEU A 111 -25.83 -12.68 12.41
C LEU A 111 -25.93 -12.90 10.90
N PHE A 112 -26.55 -13.99 10.46
CA PHE A 112 -26.77 -14.27 9.04
C PHE A 112 -27.64 -13.21 8.38
N VAL A 113 -28.76 -12.82 9.00
CA VAL A 113 -29.68 -11.81 8.44
C VAL A 113 -28.99 -10.44 8.37
N VAL A 114 -28.34 -10.00 9.46
CA VAL A 114 -27.62 -8.73 9.52
C VAL A 114 -26.46 -8.71 8.54
N GLY A 115 -25.62 -9.75 8.56
CA GLY A 115 -24.47 -9.88 7.66
C GLY A 115 -24.89 -9.88 6.19
N ARG A 116 -25.95 -10.62 5.85
CA ARG A 116 -26.52 -10.62 4.48
C ARG A 116 -27.07 -9.25 4.09
N GLY A 117 -27.70 -8.52 5.01
CA GLY A 117 -28.18 -7.16 4.80
C GLY A 117 -27.04 -6.20 4.48
N THR A 118 -25.98 -6.23 5.30
CA THR A 118 -24.78 -5.41 5.11
C THR A 118 -24.06 -5.74 3.79
N LEU A 119 -23.91 -7.02 3.44
CA LEU A 119 -23.29 -7.40 2.17
C LEU A 119 -24.11 -6.96 0.95
N ARG A 120 -25.43 -6.89 1.07
CA ARG A 120 -26.31 -6.41 0.00
C ARG A 120 -26.32 -4.89 -0.15
N SER A 121 -26.05 -4.13 0.91
CA SER A 121 -25.97 -2.66 0.83
C SER A 121 -24.64 -2.16 0.26
N ILE A 122 -23.60 -2.99 0.30
CA ILE A 122 -22.33 -2.70 -0.35
C ILE A 122 -22.48 -2.91 -1.86
N SER A 123 -22.62 -1.83 -2.63
CA SER A 123 -22.60 -1.88 -4.09
C SER A 123 -21.20 -2.24 -4.59
N LEU A 124 -20.91 -3.54 -4.73
CA LEU A 124 -19.66 -4.06 -5.30
C LEU A 124 -19.46 -3.72 -6.78
N LYS A 125 -20.47 -3.11 -7.43
CA LYS A 125 -20.31 -2.50 -8.76
C LYS A 125 -19.86 -1.05 -8.56
N PRO A 126 -18.59 -0.70 -8.87
CA PRO A 126 -18.21 0.70 -8.94
C PRO A 126 -18.93 1.33 -10.14
N GLU A 127 -20.15 1.82 -9.92
CA GLU A 127 -20.99 2.36 -10.99
C GLU A 127 -20.31 3.52 -11.71
N ARG A 128 -19.50 4.31 -10.98
CA ARG A 128 -18.66 5.37 -11.54
C ARG A 128 -17.61 4.81 -12.49
N THR A 129 -16.87 3.76 -12.10
CA THR A 129 -15.84 3.13 -12.95
C THR A 129 -16.46 2.42 -14.14
N ILE A 130 -17.56 1.69 -13.94
CA ILE A 130 -18.27 0.98 -15.02
C ILE A 130 -18.87 1.99 -16.01
N ASN A 131 -19.44 3.10 -15.56
CA ASN A 131 -19.97 4.14 -16.46
C ASN A 131 -18.86 4.91 -17.18
N SER A 132 -17.72 5.16 -16.53
CA SER A 132 -16.55 5.74 -17.20
C SER A 132 -15.97 4.81 -18.27
N LEU A 133 -15.93 3.50 -18.01
CA LEU A 133 -15.49 2.51 -18.99
C LEU A 133 -16.51 2.33 -20.14
N LYS A 134 -17.82 2.39 -19.87
CA LYS A 134 -18.87 2.37 -20.90
C LYS A 134 -18.87 3.60 -21.80
N LYS A 135 -18.37 4.74 -21.31
CA LYS A 135 -18.23 5.99 -22.08
C LYS A 135 -17.03 5.98 -23.04
N ILE A 136 -16.16 4.97 -23.00
CA ILE A 136 -15.00 4.88 -23.89
C ILE A 136 -15.18 3.70 -24.85
N PRO A 137 -15.91 3.86 -25.97
CA PRO A 137 -15.93 2.85 -27.02
C PRO A 137 -14.56 2.82 -27.70
N GLY A 138 -13.82 1.71 -27.56
CA GLY A 138 -12.58 1.45 -28.31
C GLY A 138 -11.25 1.57 -27.55
N ALA A 139 -11.23 1.73 -26.22
CA ALA A 139 -9.99 1.87 -25.43
C ALA A 139 -9.07 0.63 -25.38
N VAL A 140 -9.45 -0.48 -26.00
CA VAL A 140 -8.59 -1.66 -26.13
C VAL A 140 -8.24 -1.87 -27.61
N LYS A 141 -7.44 -0.95 -28.17
CA LYS A 141 -6.69 -1.26 -29.38
C LYS A 141 -5.21 -0.95 -29.12
N PRO A 142 -4.37 -1.98 -28.92
CA PRO A 142 -2.93 -1.81 -28.78
C PRO A 142 -2.38 -1.12 -30.04
N PRO A 143 -1.46 -0.15 -29.93
CA PRO A 143 -0.87 0.47 -31.10
C PRO A 143 -0.13 -0.61 -31.91
N ALA A 144 -0.59 -0.84 -33.14
CA ALA A 144 0.13 -1.69 -34.08
C ALA A 144 1.51 -1.06 -34.28
N ARG A 145 2.54 -1.77 -33.82
CA ARG A 145 3.95 -1.45 -34.08
C ARG A 145 4.11 -1.30 -35.60
N ARG A 146 4.25 -0.06 -36.04
CA ARG A 146 4.69 0.26 -37.40
C ARG A 146 6.21 0.18 -37.39
N ASN A 147 6.70 -0.96 -37.83
CA ASN A 147 8.13 -1.19 -38.05
C ASN A 147 8.54 -0.38 -39.29
N ALA A 148 9.52 0.50 -39.12
CA ALA A 148 10.30 1.10 -40.19
C ALA A 148 11.77 0.92 -39.82
#